data_AF-A0A8H3HP30-F1
#
_entry.id   AF-A0A8H3HP30-F1
#
_cell.length_a   1.000
_cell.length_b   1.000
_cell.length_c   1.000
_cell.angle_alpha   90.00
_cell.angle_beta   90.00
_cell.angle_gamma   90.00
#
_symmetry.space_group_name_H-M   'P 1'
#
loop_
_entity.id
_entity.type
_entity.pdbx_description
1 polymer ?
#
loop_
_entity_poly.entity_id
_entity_poly.type
_entity_poly.pdbx_seq_one_letter_code
_entity_poly.pdbx_strand_id
1 'polypeptide(L)'
;MNTDSSQLIQGSAALAALALSFYVVPYLLDPYDYRRFPGPSLARFTNWWMSDLSRTGHHREIVQQLHEKYGTFVRLGPNHISIADPDALEVIYGHGSGLLKSEFYRMFQNGPNTDVFNTTDKAEHSSK
;
A
#
# COMPACT_ATOMS: atom_id res chain seq x y z
N MET A 1 -34.69 28.28 13.04
CA MET A 1 -33.57 27.63 13.76
C MET A 1 -33.40 26.13 13.48
N ASN A 2 -34.36 25.42 12.87
CA ASN A 2 -34.22 23.96 12.61
C ASN A 2 -33.60 23.60 11.24
N THR A 3 -33.52 24.56 10.32
CA THR A 3 -33.02 24.33 8.96
C THR A 3 -31.51 24.17 8.95
N ASP A 4 -30.77 24.96 9.74
CA ASP A 4 -29.30 24.91 9.80
C ASP A 4 -28.78 23.59 10.36
N SER A 5 -29.41 23.05 11.41
CA SER A 5 -29.03 21.74 11.98
C SER A 5 -29.29 20.59 11.01
N SER A 6 -30.38 20.65 10.24
CA SER A 6 -30.67 19.63 9.22
C SER A 6 -29.64 19.64 8.07
N GLN A 7 -29.18 20.82 7.64
CA GLN A 7 -28.15 20.97 6.60
C GLN A 7 -26.79 20.46 7.09
N LEU A 8 -26.44 20.71 8.35
CA LEU A 8 -25.21 20.17 8.96
C LEU A 8 -25.23 18.64 9.07
N ILE A 9 -26.37 18.04 9.44
CA ILE A 9 -26.53 16.58 9.48
C ILE A 9 -26.44 15.97 8.08
N GLN A 10 -27.09 16.58 7.08
CA GLN A 10 -27.01 16.11 5.68
C GLN A 10 -25.59 16.23 5.12
N GLY A 11 -24.90 17.34 5.39
CA GLY A 11 -23.52 17.56 4.96
C GLY A 11 -22.56 16.55 5.59
N SER A 12 -22.65 16.32 6.90
CA SER A 12 -21.81 15.32 7.58
C SER A 12 -22.08 13.89 7.11
N ALA A 13 -23.34 13.52 6.88
CA ALA A 13 -23.71 12.22 6.32
C ALA A 13 -23.16 12.03 4.90
N ALA A 14 -23.24 13.06 4.04
CA ALA A 14 -22.70 13.02 2.69
C ALA A 14 -21.17 12.86 2.70
N LEU A 15 -20.46 13.59 3.56
CA LEU A 15 -19.01 13.47 3.71
C LEU A 15 -18.60 12.07 4.22
N ALA A 16 -19.33 11.52 5.19
CA ALA A 16 -19.09 10.17 5.69
C ALA A 16 -19.32 9.11 4.59
N ALA A 17 -20.38 9.25 3.79
CA ALA A 17 -20.67 8.37 2.67
C ALA A 17 -19.59 8.45 1.58
N LEU A 18 -19.10 9.66 1.26
CA LEU A 18 -18.00 9.85 0.32
C LEU A 18 -16.70 9.21 0.83
N ALA A 19 -16.33 9.46 2.09
CA ALA A 19 -15.16 8.83 2.70
C ALA A 19 -15.26 7.30 2.70
N LEU A 20 -16.42 6.75 3.06
CA LEU A 20 -16.66 5.31 3.02
C LEU A 20 -16.54 4.77 1.59
N SER A 21 -17.15 5.44 0.61
CA SER A 21 -17.08 5.03 -0.80
C SER A 21 -15.64 5.03 -1.31
N PHE A 22 -14.81 5.98 -0.89
CA PHE A 22 -13.41 6.08 -1.26
C PHE A 22 -12.59 4.85 -0.82
N TYR A 23 -12.88 4.26 0.34
CA TYR A 23 -12.20 3.05 0.81
C TYR A 23 -12.85 1.75 0.34
N VAL A 24 -14.18 1.71 0.26
CA VAL A 24 -14.93 0.49 -0.05
C VAL A 24 -14.93 0.20 -1.55
N VAL A 25 -15.07 1.21 -2.42
CA VAL A 25 -15.14 0.99 -3.87
C VAL A 25 -13.85 0.34 -4.42
N PRO A 26 -12.64 0.85 -4.13
CA PRO A 26 -11.41 0.21 -4.60
C PRO A 26 -11.24 -1.21 -4.03
N TYR A 27 -11.62 -1.40 -2.76
CA TYR A 27 -11.57 -2.71 -2.13
C TYR A 27 -12.52 -3.71 -2.81
N LEU A 28 -13.71 -3.28 -3.25
CA LEU A 28 -14.67 -4.17 -3.91
C LEU A 28 -14.32 -4.44 -5.37
N LEU A 29 -13.86 -3.42 -6.11
CA LEU A 29 -13.48 -3.55 -7.51
C LEU A 29 -12.28 -4.48 -7.70
N ASP A 30 -11.30 -4.39 -6.80
CA ASP A 30 -10.12 -5.25 -6.73
C ASP A 30 -9.54 -5.69 -8.10
N PRO A 31 -9.16 -4.73 -8.97
CA PRO A 31 -8.76 -5.04 -10.36
C PRO A 31 -7.53 -5.94 -10.47
N TYR A 32 -6.76 -6.07 -9.39
CA TYR A 32 -5.53 -6.86 -9.31
C TYR A 32 -5.66 -8.10 -8.40
N ASP A 33 -6.88 -8.47 -8.00
CA ASP A 33 -7.17 -9.65 -7.17
C ASP A 33 -6.35 -9.68 -5.86
N TYR A 34 -6.21 -8.53 -5.20
CA TYR A 34 -5.51 -8.40 -3.92
C TYR A 34 -6.28 -8.96 -2.73
N ARG A 35 -7.59 -9.19 -2.86
CA ARG A 35 -8.45 -9.74 -1.79
C ARG A 35 -8.15 -11.20 -1.49
N ARG A 36 -7.57 -11.95 -2.43
CA ARG A 36 -7.17 -13.34 -2.20
C ARG A 36 -6.09 -13.47 -1.12
N PHE A 37 -5.29 -12.42 -0.92
CA PHE A 37 -4.16 -12.46 -0.02
C PHE A 37 -4.60 -12.19 1.43
N PRO A 38 -4.27 -13.10 2.36
CA PRO A 38 -4.60 -12.93 3.77
C PRO A 38 -3.78 -11.80 4.40
N GLY A 39 -4.29 -11.21 5.48
CA GLY A 39 -3.60 -10.16 6.21
C GLY A 39 -4.48 -9.49 7.27
N PRO A 40 -3.92 -8.53 8.03
CA PRO A 40 -4.66 -7.74 9.01
C PRO A 40 -5.88 -7.04 8.38
N SER A 41 -6.97 -6.94 9.12
CA SER A 41 -8.22 -6.37 8.61
C SER A 41 -8.08 -4.91 8.19
N LEU A 42 -7.36 -4.11 8.98
CA LEU A 42 -7.11 -2.70 8.70
C LEU A 42 -6.20 -2.48 7.48
N ALA A 43 -5.22 -3.38 7.27
CA ALA A 43 -4.31 -3.34 6.14
C ALA A 43 -5.03 -3.45 4.79
N ARG A 44 -6.23 -4.05 4.75
CA ARG A 44 -7.02 -4.17 3.51
C ARG A 44 -7.59 -2.83 3.02
N PHE A 45 -7.83 -1.89 3.93
CA PHE A 45 -8.52 -0.63 3.62
C PHE A 45 -7.60 0.59 3.68
N THR A 46 -6.57 0.56 4.52
CA THR A 46 -5.70 1.73 4.72
C THR A 46 -4.26 1.34 4.99
N ASN A 47 -3.32 2.22 4.60
CA ASN A 47 -1.90 2.13 4.96
C ASN A 47 -1.65 2.51 6.43
N TRP A 48 -2.65 3.06 7.13
CA TRP A 48 -2.49 3.51 8.52
C TRP A 48 -1.99 2.40 9.45
N TRP A 49 -2.46 1.16 9.27
CA TRP A 49 -1.97 0.01 10.03
C TRP A 49 -0.46 -0.19 9.91
N MET A 50 0.09 -0.06 8.69
CA MET A 50 1.52 -0.18 8.42
C MET A 50 2.30 1.01 9.01
N SER A 51 1.76 2.22 8.89
CA SER A 51 2.38 3.42 9.46
C SER A 51 2.46 3.35 10.98
N ASP A 52 1.39 2.91 11.64
CA ASP A 52 1.38 2.69 13.09
C ASP A 52 2.40 1.62 13.50
N LEU A 53 2.39 0.48 12.79
CA LEU A 53 3.35 -0.59 13.01
C LEU A 53 4.81 -0.10 12.92
N SER A 54 5.14 0.68 11.90
CA SER A 54 6.47 1.27 11.73
C SER A 54 6.89 2.16 12.89
N ARG A 55 5.95 2.84 13.56
CA ARG A 55 6.24 3.70 14.73
C ARG A 55 6.57 2.90 15.98
N THR A 56 6.11 1.66 16.08
CA THR A 56 6.40 0.80 17.24
C THR A 56 7.84 0.28 17.26
N GLY A 57 8.56 0.32 16.14
CA GLY A 57 9.88 -0.28 15.98
C GLY A 57 9.88 -1.81 15.81
N HIS A 58 8.74 -2.48 15.97
CA HIS A 58 8.61 -3.95 15.91
C HIS A 58 8.12 -4.45 14.55
N HIS A 59 8.38 -3.69 13.48
CA HIS A 59 7.86 -3.97 12.15
C HIS A 59 8.31 -5.34 11.63
N ARG A 60 9.59 -5.69 11.82
CA ARG A 60 10.16 -6.93 11.29
C ARG A 60 9.56 -8.15 11.98
N GLU A 61 9.47 -8.10 13.30
CA GLU A 61 8.94 -9.16 14.15
C GLU A 61 7.47 -9.43 13.84
N ILE A 62 6.67 -8.38 13.68
CA ILE A 62 5.25 -8.51 13.38
C ILE A 62 5.03 -9.03 11.96
N VAL A 63 5.78 -8.53 10.96
CA VAL A 63 5.70 -9.07 9.60
C VAL A 63 6.09 -10.54 9.55
N GLN A 64 7.14 -10.94 10.28
CA GLN A 64 7.53 -12.33 10.43
C GLN A 64 6.41 -13.18 11.03
N GLN A 65 5.80 -12.75 12.14
CA GLN A 65 4.65 -13.45 12.75
C GLN A 65 3.44 -13.55 11.81
N LEU A 66 3.21 -12.54 10.97
CA LEU A 66 2.15 -12.58 9.97
C LEU A 66 2.43 -13.63 8.89
N HIS A 67 3.67 -13.76 8.44
CA HIS A 67 4.07 -14.80 7.51
C HIS A 67 3.99 -16.20 8.14
N GLU A 68 4.31 -16.35 9.43
CA GLU A 68 4.11 -17.59 10.17
C GLU A 68 2.62 -17.96 10.28
N LYS A 69 1.74 -16.96 10.42
CA LYS A 69 0.30 -17.17 10.57
C LYS A 69 -0.44 -17.41 9.24
N TYR A 70 -0.10 -16.63 8.22
CA TYR A 70 -0.86 -16.55 6.97
C TYR A 70 -0.13 -17.15 5.77
N GLY A 71 1.14 -17.50 5.94
CA GLY A 71 1.97 -18.12 4.91
C GLY A 71 2.79 -17.11 4.10
N THR A 72 3.18 -17.54 2.91
CA THR A 72 4.19 -16.88 2.07
C THR A 72 3.76 -15.50 1.56
N PHE A 73 2.47 -15.28 1.32
CA PHE A 73 1.93 -14.03 0.77
C PHE A 73 1.02 -13.35 1.78
N VAL A 74 1.39 -12.14 2.19
CA VAL A 74 0.65 -11.40 3.21
C VAL A 74 0.36 -9.99 2.73
N ARG A 75 -0.91 -9.59 2.80
CA ARG A 75 -1.34 -8.22 2.51
C ARG A 75 -1.05 -7.31 3.70
N LEU A 76 -0.17 -6.32 3.48
CA LEU A 76 0.23 -5.34 4.50
C LEU A 76 -0.33 -3.93 4.27
N GLY A 77 -0.96 -3.70 3.11
CA GLY A 77 -1.65 -2.46 2.77
C GLY A 77 -2.65 -2.68 1.63
N PRO A 78 -3.44 -1.65 1.25
CA PRO A 78 -4.42 -1.79 0.18
C PRO A 78 -3.80 -2.22 -1.14
N ASN A 79 -2.59 -1.72 -1.44
CA ASN A 79 -1.82 -2.05 -2.65
C ASN A 79 -0.40 -2.57 -2.30
N HIS A 80 -0.26 -3.24 -1.15
CA HIS A 80 1.05 -3.70 -0.66
C HIS A 80 0.97 -5.16 -0.21
N ILE A 81 1.70 -6.04 -0.90
CA ILE A 81 1.84 -7.46 -0.56
C ILE A 81 3.30 -7.72 -0.19
N SER A 82 3.49 -8.34 0.97
CA SER A 82 4.76 -8.91 1.39
C SER A 82 4.84 -10.36 0.95
N ILE A 83 6.00 -10.76 0.43
CA ILE A 83 6.25 -12.07 -0.16
C ILE A 83 7.48 -12.66 0.51
N ALA A 84 7.33 -13.84 1.11
CA ALA A 84 8.39 -14.59 1.78
C ALA A 84 8.71 -15.89 1.02
N ASP A 85 8.82 -15.80 -0.30
CA ASP A 85 9.09 -16.92 -1.22
C ASP A 85 10.49 -16.77 -1.83
N PRO A 86 11.40 -17.78 -1.73
CA PRO A 86 12.68 -17.71 -2.41
C PRO A 86 12.54 -17.60 -3.94
N ASP A 87 11.53 -18.22 -4.54
CA ASP A 87 11.34 -18.22 -6.00
C ASP A 87 10.89 -16.83 -6.51
N ALA A 88 10.29 -16.02 -5.63
CA ALA A 88 9.90 -14.65 -5.97
C ALA A 88 11.10 -13.70 -6.14
N LEU A 89 12.28 -14.05 -5.59
CA LEU A 89 13.47 -13.19 -5.71
C LEU A 89 13.88 -13.01 -7.17
N GLU A 90 13.89 -14.09 -7.95
CA GLU A 90 14.24 -14.02 -9.37
C GLU A 90 13.16 -13.27 -10.16
N VAL A 91 11.89 -13.48 -9.85
CA VAL A 91 10.78 -12.77 -10.53
C VAL A 91 10.82 -11.27 -10.26
N ILE A 92 11.11 -10.87 -9.01
CA ILE A 92 11.08 -9.47 -8.59
C ILE A 92 12.37 -8.75 -8.97
N TYR A 93 13.51 -9.34 -8.62
CA TYR A 93 14.84 -8.71 -8.71
C TYR A 93 15.72 -9.28 -9.83
N GLY A 94 15.28 -10.31 -10.54
CA GLY A 94 16.04 -10.93 -11.63
C GLY A 94 16.24 -9.99 -12.82
N HIS A 95 17.30 -10.28 -13.57
CA HIS A 95 17.61 -9.52 -14.78
C HIS A 95 16.50 -9.65 -15.81
N GLY A 96 16.03 -8.51 -16.32
CA GLY A 96 14.92 -8.50 -17.26
C GLY A 96 13.55 -8.60 -16.62
N SER A 97 13.42 -8.59 -15.28
CA SER A 97 12.13 -8.39 -14.65
C SER A 97 11.53 -7.09 -15.20
N GLY A 98 10.32 -7.17 -15.77
CA GLY A 98 9.62 -6.03 -16.35
C GLY A 98 9.08 -5.07 -15.28
N LEU A 99 9.42 -5.31 -14.01
CA LEU A 99 8.90 -4.62 -12.85
C LEU A 99 9.67 -3.32 -12.63
N LEU A 100 8.94 -2.27 -12.30
CA LEU A 100 9.50 -0.96 -11.96
C LEU A 100 9.65 -0.84 -10.45
N LYS A 101 10.62 -0.03 -10.01
CA LYS A 101 10.68 0.39 -8.61
C LYS A 101 9.39 1.13 -8.26
N SER A 102 8.87 0.88 -7.06
CA SER A 102 7.64 1.51 -6.62
C SER A 102 7.83 3.00 -6.31
N GLU A 103 6.72 3.73 -6.23
CA GLU A 103 6.69 5.14 -5.83
C GLU A 103 7.34 5.41 -4.46
N PHE A 104 7.49 4.38 -3.62
CA PHE A 104 8.26 4.43 -2.37
C PHE A 104 9.64 5.05 -2.57
N TYR A 105 10.31 4.75 -3.68
CA TYR A 105 11.67 5.24 -3.93
C TYR A 105 11.72 6.76 -4.14
N ARG A 106 10.63 7.38 -4.60
CA ARG A 106 10.55 8.83 -4.78
C ARG A 106 10.63 9.60 -3.47
N MET A 107 10.31 8.97 -2.34
CA MET A 107 10.42 9.62 -1.02
C MET A 107 11.88 9.93 -0.64
N PHE A 108 12.85 9.28 -1.29
CA PHE A 108 14.28 9.53 -1.09
C PHE A 108 14.85 10.55 -2.08
N GLN A 109 14.02 11.22 -2.87
CA GLN A 109 14.47 12.26 -3.79
C GLN A 109 14.88 13.52 -3.04
N ASN A 110 16.16 13.89 -3.21
CA ASN A 110 16.73 15.11 -2.62
C ASN A 110 16.93 16.16 -3.71
N GLY A 111 15.94 17.03 -3.89
CA GLY A 111 15.99 18.12 -4.87
C GLY A 111 15.25 17.80 -6.18
N PRO A 112 15.46 18.57 -7.25
CA PRO A 112 14.65 18.50 -8.46
C PRO A 112 14.95 17.28 -9.34
N ASN A 113 16.12 16.66 -9.18
CA ASN A 113 16.58 15.56 -10.04
C ASN A 113 16.51 14.22 -9.30
N THR A 114 16.31 13.13 -10.04
CA THR A 114 16.42 11.76 -9.53
C THR A 114 17.85 11.26 -9.66
N ASP A 115 18.25 10.37 -8.75
CA ASP A 115 19.52 9.67 -8.71
C ASP A 115 19.34 8.17 -9.01
N VAL A 116 20.45 7.43 -9.12
CA VAL A 116 20.46 5.98 -9.39
C VAL A 116 19.57 5.20 -8.41
N PHE A 117 19.47 5.63 -7.16
CA PHE A 117 18.67 4.92 -6.17
C PHE A 117 17.17 5.15 -6.38
N ASN A 118 16.74 6.41 -6.57
CA ASN A 118 15.32 6.79 -6.60
C ASN A 118 14.67 6.89 -7.99
N THR A 119 15.43 6.84 -9.09
CA THR A 119 14.85 6.76 -10.45
C THR A 119 14.04 5.47 -10.60
N THR A 120 12.74 5.60 -10.90
CA THR A 120 11.80 4.48 -11.09
C THR A 120 11.64 4.08 -12.57
N ASP A 121 11.81 5.02 -13.49
CA ASP A 121 11.74 4.77 -14.93
C ASP A 121 12.95 3.97 -15.40
N LYS A 122 12.71 2.90 -16.18
CA LYS A 122 13.76 1.96 -16.59
C LYS A 122 14.71 2.57 -17.63
N ALA A 123 14.20 3.40 -18.54
CA ALA A 123 15.02 4.03 -19.57
C ALA A 123 15.94 5.08 -18.94
N GLU A 124 15.38 5.93 -18.09
CA GLU A 124 16.16 6.91 -17.33
C GLU A 124 17.18 6.21 -16.43
N HIS A 125 16.79 5.15 -15.71
CA HIS A 125 17.69 4.43 -14.81
C HIS A 125 18.87 3.79 -15.53
N SER A 126 18.69 3.29 -16.76
CA SER A 126 19.77 2.73 -17.58
C SER A 126 20.80 3.75 -18.08
N SER A 127 20.48 5.04 -17.99
CA SER A 127 21.31 6.15 -18.48
C SER A 127 22.09 6.88 -17.38
N LYS A 128 21.89 6.53 -16.11
CA LYS A 128 22.60 7.10 -14.96
C LYS A 128 23.91 6.36 -14.70
#